data_AF-A0A7Y8L605-F1
#
_entry.id   AF-A0A7Y8L605-F1
#
_cell.length_a   1.000
_cell.length_b   1.000
_cell.length_c   1.000
_cell.angle_alpha   90.00
_cell.angle_beta   90.00
_cell.angle_gamma   90.00
#
_symmetry.space_group_name_H-M   'P 1'
#
loop_
_entity.id
_entity.type
_entity.pdbx_description
1 polymer ?
#
loop_
_entity_poly.entity_id
_entity_poly.type
_entity_poly.pdbx_seq_one_letter_code
_entity_poly.pdbx_strand_id
1 'polypeptide(L)' 'MKITAVQAILISIPLKKPTSMSNKTVTAREYVVTRVHTDEGITGSAYTLGGAVALTAVNDTLKP' A
#
# COMPACT_ATOMS: atom_id res chain seq x y z
N MET A 1 -22.35 -9.70 -4.09
CA MET A 1 -21.13 -8.97 -3.72
C MET A 1 -19.91 -9.66 -4.29
N LYS A 2 -19.37 -9.15 -5.40
CA LYS A 2 -18.13 -9.61 -6.03
C LYS A 2 -17.15 -8.46 -6.16
N ILE A 3 -15.86 -8.72 -5.97
CA ILE A 3 -14.80 -7.75 -6.22
C ILE A 3 -14.58 -7.63 -7.73
N THR A 4 -14.55 -6.41 -8.24
CA THR A 4 -14.36 -6.10 -9.68
C THR A 4 -13.01 -5.49 -9.99
N ALA A 5 -12.38 -4.83 -9.01
CA ALA A 5 -11.04 -4.28 -9.17
C ALA A 5 -10.33 -4.14 -7.83
N VAL A 6 -9.02 -4.36 -7.87
CA VAL A 6 -8.09 -4.05 -6.79
C VAL A 6 -7.01 -3.13 -7.36
N GLN A 7 -6.87 -1.95 -6.77
CA GLN A 7 -5.89 -0.93 -7.16
C GLN A 7 -4.97 -0.65 -5.98
N ALA A 8 -3.68 -0.42 -6.24
CA ALA A 8 -2.74 -0.04 -5.20
C ALA A 8 -1.81 1.09 -5.65
N ILE A 9 -1.46 1.96 -4.71
CA ILE A 9 -0.48 3.02 -4.90
C ILE A 9 0.55 2.98 -3.77
N LEU A 10 1.82 3.26 -4.11
CA LEU A 10 2.88 3.46 -3.13
C LEU A 10 2.95 4.94 -2.76
N ILE A 11 2.92 5.24 -1.47
CA ILE A 11 3.05 6.58 -0.91
C ILE A 11 4.31 6.61 -0.04
N SER A 12 5.20 7.56 -0.32
CA SER A 12 6.38 7.82 0.51
C SER A 12 6.24 9.14 1.24
N ILE A 13 6.25 9.10 2.57
CA ILE A 13 6.06 10.26 3.44
C ILE A 13 7.38 10.55 4.17
N PRO A 14 8.06 11.67 3.88
CA PRO A 14 9.28 12.06 4.59
C PRO A 14 9.05 12.23 6.09
N LEU A 15 9.99 11.73 6.90
CA LEU A 15 9.98 11.96 8.33
C LEU A 15 10.53 13.35 8.64
N LYS A 16 9.89 14.06 9.57
CA LYS A 16 10.37 15.36 10.07
C LYS A 16 11.79 15.28 10.63
N LYS A 17 12.15 14.14 11.22
CA LYS A 17 13.50 13.83 11.69
C LYS A 17 13.83 12.38 11.31
N PRO A 18 14.97 12.10 10.65
CA PRO A 18 15.41 10.73 10.39
C PRO A 18 15.48 9.90 11.67
N THR A 19 15.04 8.65 11.59
CA THR A 19 15.10 7.70 12.71
C THR A 19 16.08 6.59 12.38
N SER A 20 17.11 6.42 13.21
CA SER A 20 18.08 5.34 13.08
C SER A 20 17.73 4.18 14.01
N MET A 21 17.73 2.99 13.44
CA MET A 21 17.67 1.70 14.13
C MET A 21 19.00 0.96 13.88
N SER A 22 19.27 -0.11 14.61
CA SER A 22 20.52 -0.87 14.50
C SER A 22 20.83 -1.38 13.08
N ASN A 23 19.80 -1.56 12.25
CA ASN A 23 19.90 -2.11 10.91
C ASN A 23 19.66 -1.11 9.77
N LYS A 24 19.11 0.08 10.06
CA LYS A 24 18.68 1.04 9.02
C LYS A 24 18.45 2.43 9.60
N THR A 25 18.84 3.45 8.84
CA THR A 25 18.29 4.80 8.98
C THR A 25 17.10 4.97 8.06
N VAL A 26 15.97 5.40 8.62
CA VAL A 26 14.74 5.67 7.88
C VAL A 26 14.54 7.18 7.78
N THR A 27 14.44 7.67 6.55
CA THR A 27 14.19 9.08 6.21
C THR A 27 12.77 9.32 5.74
N ALA A 28 12.08 8.29 5.25
CA ALA A 28 10.68 8.33 4.84
C ALA A 28 9.96 7.01 5.20
N ARG A 29 8.66 7.08 5.44
CA ARG A 29 7.79 5.92 5.64
C ARG A 29 7.04 5.63 4.36
N GLU A 30 7.13 4.39 3.92
CA GLU A 30 6.45 3.90 2.74
C GLU A 30 5.19 3.14 3.14
N TYR A 31 4.08 3.48 2.48
CA TYR A 31 2.79 2.85 2.64
C TYR A 31 2.27 2.41 1.29
N VAL A 32 1.68 1.22 1.24
CA VAL A 32 0.87 0.81 0.11
C VAL A 32 -0.58 1.01 0.49
N VAL A 33 -1.27 1.89 -0.23
CA VAL A 33 -2.71 2.13 -0.07
C VAL A 33 -3.43 1.35 -1.15
N THR A 34 -4.37 0.51 -0.75
CA THR A 34 -5.15 -0.34 -1.64
C THR A 34 -6.62 0.09 -1.63
N ARG A 35 -7.22 0.08 -2.80
CA ARG A 35 -8.66 0.31 -3.00
C ARG A 35 -9.28 -0.91 -3.67
N VAL A 36 -10.41 -1.35 -3.13
CA VAL A 36 -11.17 -2.50 -3.61
C VAL A 36 -12.54 -2.02 -4.05
N HIS A 37 -12.97 -2.42 -5.24
CA HIS A 37 -14.26 -2.08 -5.81
C HIS A 37 -15.14 -3.33 -5.97
N THR A 38 -16.45 -3.18 -5.81
CA THR A 38 -17.42 -4.25 -6.03
C THR A 38 -18.38 -3.97 -7.18
N ASP A 39 -19.08 -5.02 -7.63
CA ASP A 39 -20.17 -4.95 -8.60
C ASP A 39 -21.42 -4.22 -8.09
N GLU A 40 -21.55 -4.07 -6.78
CA GLU A 40 -22.62 -3.33 -6.10
C GLU A 40 -22.28 -1.84 -5.89
N GLY A 41 -21.14 -1.37 -6.42
CA GLY A 41 -20.69 0.03 -6.30
C GLY A 41 -20.02 0.39 -4.96
N ILE A 42 -19.81 -0.59 -4.08
CA ILE A 42 -19.12 -0.38 -2.80
C ILE A 42 -17.62 -0.25 -3.05
N THR A 43 -16.99 0.70 -2.38
CA THR A 43 -15.54 0.90 -2.43
C THR A 43 -14.96 0.89 -1.03
N GLY A 44 -13.98 0.02 -0.79
CA GLY A 44 -13.19 -0.03 0.44
C GLY A 44 -11.78 0.50 0.21
N SER A 45 -11.17 1.11 1.22
CA SER A 45 -9.76 1.53 1.19
C SER A 45 -9.06 1.09 2.47
N ALA A 46 -7.82 0.62 2.32
CA ALA A 46 -6.96 0.19 3.43
C ALA A 46 -5.50 0.50 3.12
N TYR A 47 -4.62 0.36 4.10
CA TYR A 47 -3.20 0.55 3.90
C TYR A 47 -2.37 -0.46 4.69
N THR A 48 -1.12 -0.66 4.26
CA THR A 48 -0.10 -1.35 5.02
C THR A 48 1.22 -0.59 4.94
N LEU A 49 2.11 -0.81 5.91
CA LEU A 49 3.48 -0.34 5.84
C LEU A 49 4.26 -1.24 4.86
N GLY A 50 4.88 -0.66 3.84
CA GLY A 50 5.59 -1.43 2.83
C GLY A 50 6.04 -0.58 1.65
N GLY A 51 7.18 -0.95 1.08
CA GLY A 51 7.72 -0.33 -0.13
C GLY A 51 7.28 -1.05 -1.40
N ALA A 52 8.10 -0.96 -2.44
CA ALA A 52 7.83 -1.54 -3.75
C ALA A 52 7.47 -3.04 -3.71
N VAL A 53 8.08 -3.83 -2.82
CA VAL A 53 7.78 -5.27 -2.68
C VAL A 53 6.31 -5.53 -2.35
N ALA A 54 5.73 -4.74 -1.44
CA ALA A 54 4.32 -4.89 -1.07
C ALA A 54 3.41 -4.45 -2.22
N LEU A 55 3.78 -3.39 -2.95
CA LEU A 55 3.02 -2.93 -4.11
C LEU A 55 3.00 -3.99 -5.22
N THR A 56 4.15 -4.57 -5.54
CA THR A 56 4.28 -5.66 -6.51
C THR A 56 3.44 -6.86 -6.09
N ALA A 57 3.50 -7.26 -4.82
CA ALA A 57 2.69 -8.38 -4.32
C ALA A 57 1.19 -8.14 -4.55
N VAL A 58 0.67 -6.95 -4.24
CA VAL A 58 -0.74 -6.61 -4.51
C VAL A 58 -1.06 -6.69 -6.01
N ASN A 59 -0.23 -6.07 -6.84
CA ASN A 59 -0.45 -5.99 -8.28
C ASN A 59 -0.37 -7.35 -9.00
N ASP A 60 0.45 -8.27 -8.49
CA ASP A 60 0.70 -9.54 -9.15
C ASP A 60 -0.20 -10.66 -8.63
N THR A 61 -0.63 -10.58 -7.37
CA THR A 61 -1.32 -11.69 -6.71
C THR A 61 -2.77 -11.43 -6.35
N LEU A 62 -3.20 -10.17 -6.26
CA LEU A 62 -4.54 -9.80 -5.76
C LEU A 62 -5.47 -9.24 -6.86
N LYS A 63 -5.12 -9.42 -8.14
CA LYS A 63 -6.03 -9.09 -9.24
C LYS A 63 -7.21 -10.08 -9.25
N PRO A 64 -8.46 -9.60 -9.41
CA PRO A 64 -9.65 -10.45 -9.51
C PRO A 64 -9.62 -11.39 -10.72
#